data_AF-R7UUR4-F1
#
_entry.id   AF-R7UUR4-F1
#
_cell.length_a   1.000
_cell.length_b   1.000
_cell.length_c   1.000
_cell.angle_alpha   90.00
_cell.angle_beta   90.00
_cell.angle_gamma   90.00
#
_symmetry.space_group_name_H-M   'P 1'
#
loop_
_entity.id
_entity.type
_entity.pdbx_description
1 polymer ?
#
loop_
_entity_poly.entity_id
_entity_poly.type
_entity_poly.pdbx_seq_one_letter_code
_entity_poly.pdbx_strand_id
1 'polypeptide(L)'
;QHFYFGEVIVLIPKTWSPKLHYGDVEQESIDTMDVLIGPKANKISSNAPYTLQMKGCGNMGEFIHLTDAFMKDDSEAEKYGPRGKVLVHEWGHYRFGLYDEYPLSDKDRFYISSYGFIEATRCSLEIDGELYNSETGNKGCEIVDGLPERACRFRAKSEKKSNYGSLMYKQNLEQITEFCTDDSTKGTLHNREAPTRQNLECNGKSAWEVIREHEDYKNSDTAAIDDTTPKIRFVREKYHPKIVLVLDVSESMNEDRKRIKLVQ
;
A
#
# COMPACT_ATOMS: atom_id res chain seq x y z
N GLN A 1 8.04 -17.71 5.43
CA GLN A 1 7.76 -17.53 3.99
C GLN A 1 7.91 -16.07 3.67
N HIS A 2 8.60 -15.72 2.58
CA HIS A 2 8.92 -14.34 2.21
C HIS A 2 8.37 -14.06 0.81
N PHE A 3 7.85 -12.85 0.60
CA PHE A 3 7.42 -12.38 -0.71
C PHE A 3 8.43 -11.40 -1.28
N TYR A 4 8.53 -11.38 -2.61
CA TYR A 4 9.37 -10.44 -3.33
C TYR A 4 8.75 -10.16 -4.71
N PHE A 5 9.14 -9.05 -5.31
CA PHE A 5 8.76 -8.74 -6.69
C PHE A 5 9.71 -9.49 -7.65
N GLY A 6 9.17 -10.42 -8.43
CA GLY A 6 9.97 -11.19 -9.39
C GLY A 6 10.26 -10.42 -10.69
N GLU A 7 9.24 -9.84 -11.28
CA GLU A 7 9.33 -9.03 -12.50
C GLU A 7 8.47 -7.78 -12.36
N VAL A 8 8.96 -6.65 -12.88
CA VAL A 8 8.27 -5.37 -12.94
C VAL A 8 8.31 -4.88 -14.39
N ILE A 9 7.14 -4.73 -15.00
CA ILE A 9 7.00 -4.24 -16.36
C ILE A 9 6.55 -2.78 -16.31
N VAL A 10 7.32 -1.91 -16.94
CA VAL A 10 7.09 -0.47 -16.96
C VAL A 10 6.64 -0.05 -18.36
N LEU A 11 5.37 0.32 -18.48
CA LEU A 11 4.80 0.89 -19.70
C LEU A 11 5.28 2.34 -19.87
N ILE A 12 6.08 2.57 -20.91
CA ILE A 12 6.66 3.88 -21.23
C ILE A 12 5.65 4.75 -21.99
N PRO A 13 5.49 6.04 -21.61
CA PRO A 13 4.63 6.97 -22.34
C PRO A 13 5.03 7.13 -23.81
N LYS A 14 4.02 7.29 -24.69
CA LYS A 14 4.24 7.55 -26.13
C LYS A 14 5.07 8.80 -26.41
N THR A 15 5.04 9.77 -25.49
CA THR A 15 5.77 11.04 -25.59
C THR A 15 7.28 10.88 -25.42
N TRP A 16 7.76 9.75 -24.88
CA TRP A 16 9.18 9.52 -24.69
C TRP A 16 9.84 8.99 -25.97
N SER A 17 11.09 9.40 -26.21
CA SER A 17 11.87 8.90 -27.35
C SER A 17 12.07 7.38 -27.25
N PRO A 18 11.92 6.63 -28.36
CA PRO A 18 12.12 5.19 -28.35
C PRO A 18 13.58 4.87 -28.02
N LYS A 19 13.81 3.84 -27.21
CA LYS A 19 15.13 3.28 -26.93
C LYS A 19 15.19 1.84 -27.39
N LEU A 20 16.38 1.39 -27.79
CA LEU A 20 16.58 0.05 -28.37
C LEU A 20 16.21 -1.10 -27.41
N HIS A 21 16.34 -0.88 -26.10
CA HIS A 21 16.01 -1.88 -25.08
C HIS A 21 14.53 -1.88 -24.66
N TYR A 22 13.68 -1.05 -25.26
CA TYR A 22 12.25 -1.10 -25.01
C TYR A 22 11.64 -2.25 -25.80
N GLY A 23 10.95 -3.14 -25.10
CA GLY A 23 10.13 -4.17 -25.71
C GLY A 23 8.81 -3.60 -26.24
N ASP A 24 8.09 -4.44 -26.97
CA ASP A 24 6.72 -4.15 -27.37
C ASP A 24 5.76 -4.49 -26.23
N VAL A 25 4.69 -3.69 -26.10
CA VAL A 25 3.54 -4.04 -25.25
C VAL A 25 2.88 -5.32 -25.78
N GLU A 26 2.54 -6.20 -24.84
CA GLU A 26 1.77 -7.42 -25.10
C GLU A 26 0.35 -7.28 -24.55
N GLN A 27 0.24 -6.99 -23.25
CA GLN A 27 -1.04 -6.89 -22.53
C GLN A 27 -1.10 -5.69 -21.58
N GLU A 28 0.01 -5.00 -21.38
CA GLU A 28 0.14 -3.90 -20.42
C GLU A 28 -0.65 -2.68 -20.89
N SER A 29 -1.58 -2.23 -20.04
CA SER A 29 -2.44 -1.09 -20.31
C SER A 29 -2.75 -0.31 -19.04
N ILE A 30 -3.39 0.85 -19.18
CA ILE A 30 -3.87 1.63 -18.04
C ILE A 30 -4.97 0.92 -17.25
N ASP A 31 -5.75 0.06 -17.92
CA ASP A 31 -6.89 -0.66 -17.31
C ASP A 31 -6.44 -1.89 -16.50
N THR A 32 -5.20 -2.33 -16.70
CA THR A 32 -4.61 -3.52 -16.06
C THR A 32 -3.42 -3.18 -15.19
N MET A 33 -3.20 -1.90 -14.87
CA MET A 33 -2.02 -1.46 -14.14
C MET A 33 -2.15 -1.73 -12.63
N ASP A 34 -1.07 -2.20 -12.01
CA ASP A 34 -0.97 -2.23 -10.55
C ASP A 34 -0.57 -0.88 -9.97
N VAL A 35 0.26 -0.13 -10.71
CA VAL A 35 0.83 1.15 -10.27
C VAL A 35 0.71 2.20 -11.38
N LEU A 36 0.07 3.32 -11.06
CA LEU A 36 0.03 4.52 -11.88
C LEU A 36 1.06 5.53 -11.37
N ILE A 37 1.98 5.97 -12.24
CA ILE A 37 2.89 7.08 -11.94
C ILE A 37 2.36 8.34 -12.62
N GLY A 38 1.71 9.20 -11.86
CA GLY A 38 1.18 10.48 -12.30
C GLY A 38 2.22 11.62 -12.28
N PRO A 39 1.92 12.75 -12.93
CA PRO A 39 2.74 13.95 -12.81
C PRO A 39 2.65 14.56 -11.41
N LYS A 40 3.68 15.29 -11.00
CA LYS A 40 3.69 16.10 -9.78
C LYS A 40 2.44 16.98 -9.72
N ALA A 41 1.74 16.89 -8.59
CA ALA A 41 0.64 17.77 -8.28
C ALA A 41 1.12 19.07 -7.64
N ASN A 42 0.42 20.17 -7.95
CA ASN A 42 0.72 21.51 -7.42
C ASN A 42 0.43 21.65 -5.91
N LYS A 43 -0.37 20.75 -5.32
CA LYS A 43 -0.61 20.70 -3.86
C LYS A 43 0.30 19.64 -3.25
N ILE A 44 1.02 19.97 -2.17
CA ILE A 44 1.99 19.06 -1.52
C ILE A 44 1.33 17.75 -1.07
N SER A 45 0.16 17.80 -0.43
CA SER A 45 -0.60 16.62 -0.02
C SER A 45 -1.09 15.74 -1.18
N SER A 46 -1.00 16.23 -2.41
CA SER A 46 -1.40 15.50 -3.61
C SER A 46 -0.26 14.71 -4.25
N ASN A 47 0.95 14.74 -3.68
CA ASN A 47 2.07 13.89 -4.10
C ASN A 47 2.26 12.65 -3.22
N ALA A 48 1.47 12.52 -2.15
CA ALA A 48 1.49 11.36 -1.27
C ALA A 48 1.12 10.09 -2.05
N PRO A 49 1.92 9.02 -1.93
CA PRO A 49 1.51 7.69 -2.35
C PRO A 49 0.19 7.30 -1.70
N TYR A 50 -0.68 6.64 -2.47
CA TYR A 50 -1.92 6.08 -1.94
C TYR A 50 -2.40 4.92 -2.81
N THR A 51 -3.25 4.09 -2.23
CA THR A 51 -3.93 3.00 -2.93
C THR A 51 -5.42 3.27 -2.98
N LEU A 52 -6.03 3.12 -4.18
CA LEU A 52 -7.47 3.17 -4.30
C LEU A 52 -8.07 1.82 -3.89
N GLN A 53 -8.48 1.71 -2.63
CA GLN A 53 -9.01 0.47 -2.04
C GLN A 53 -10.48 0.63 -1.64
N MET A 54 -11.39 0.07 -2.43
CA MET A 54 -12.85 0.16 -2.20
C MET A 54 -13.47 -1.18 -1.79
N LYS A 55 -12.77 -2.31 -1.95
CA LYS A 55 -13.32 -3.67 -1.82
C LYS A 55 -13.29 -4.25 -0.39
N GLY A 56 -12.83 -3.49 0.59
CA GLY A 56 -12.78 -3.94 1.99
C GLY A 56 -11.54 -4.77 2.35
N CYS A 57 -11.50 -5.26 3.59
CA CYS A 57 -10.37 -6.02 4.11
C CYS A 57 -10.16 -7.35 3.38
N GLY A 58 -8.90 -7.73 3.13
CA GLY A 58 -8.55 -9.00 2.48
C GLY A 58 -8.76 -9.02 0.97
N ASN A 59 -9.26 -7.91 0.38
CA ASN A 59 -9.58 -7.81 -1.04
C ASN A 59 -8.64 -6.85 -1.74
N MET A 60 -8.26 -7.20 -2.96
CA MET A 60 -7.37 -6.41 -3.79
C MET A 60 -7.99 -5.05 -4.16
N GLY A 61 -7.22 -3.97 -4.00
CA GLY A 61 -7.54 -2.62 -4.44
C GLY A 61 -7.56 -2.49 -5.97
N GLU A 62 -7.81 -1.28 -6.45
CA GLU A 62 -7.87 -0.96 -7.88
C GLU A 62 -6.48 -0.69 -8.46
N PHE A 63 -5.72 0.23 -7.86
CA PHE A 63 -4.33 0.54 -8.23
C PHE A 63 -3.64 1.35 -7.13
N ILE A 64 -2.30 1.34 -7.17
CA ILE A 64 -1.43 2.24 -6.40
C ILE A 64 -1.15 3.48 -7.23
N HIS A 65 -1.30 4.66 -6.65
CA HIS A 65 -0.92 5.93 -7.27
C HIS A 65 0.36 6.47 -6.66
N LEU A 66 1.36 6.67 -7.51
CA LEU A 66 2.61 7.38 -7.19
C LEU A 66 2.73 8.63 -8.06
N THR A 67 3.64 9.53 -7.70
CA THR A 67 3.96 10.70 -8.53
C THR A 67 5.41 10.68 -8.98
N ASP A 68 5.71 11.32 -10.10
CA ASP A 68 7.09 11.49 -10.56
C ASP A 68 7.95 12.28 -9.55
N ALA A 69 7.35 13.19 -8.79
CA ALA A 69 7.97 13.87 -7.66
C ALA A 69 8.41 12.87 -6.58
N PHE A 70 7.50 12.01 -6.11
CA PHE A 70 7.85 10.95 -5.16
C PHE A 70 8.97 10.06 -5.71
N MET A 71 8.92 9.70 -7.00
CA MET A 71 9.92 8.82 -7.61
C MET A 71 11.31 9.43 -7.79
N LYS A 72 11.41 10.75 -8.01
CA LYS A 72 12.66 11.42 -8.43
C LYS A 72 13.24 12.41 -7.43
N ASP A 73 12.41 12.97 -6.55
CA ASP A 73 12.81 13.99 -5.57
C ASP A 73 12.93 13.34 -4.19
N ASP A 74 14.16 13.25 -3.69
CA ASP A 74 14.46 12.65 -2.37
C ASP A 74 13.84 13.44 -1.22
N SER A 75 13.77 14.77 -1.33
CA SER A 75 13.13 15.64 -0.33
C SER A 75 11.62 15.42 -0.30
N GLU A 76 10.99 15.14 -1.45
CA GLU A 76 9.58 14.78 -1.48
C GLU A 76 9.35 13.39 -0.87
N ALA A 77 10.18 12.40 -1.21
CA ALA A 77 10.03 11.04 -0.70
C ALA A 77 10.27 10.93 0.82
N GLU A 78 11.23 11.67 1.37
CA GLU A 78 11.59 11.64 2.79
C GLU A 78 10.40 11.97 3.72
N LYS A 79 9.43 12.74 3.25
CA LYS A 79 8.19 13.05 3.98
C LYS A 79 7.35 11.82 4.32
N TYR A 80 7.42 10.78 3.49
CA TYR A 80 6.64 9.54 3.62
C TYR A 80 7.49 8.38 4.15
N GLY A 81 8.82 8.51 4.06
CA GLY A 81 9.78 7.49 4.50
C GLY A 81 10.53 6.84 3.32
N PRO A 82 11.36 5.82 3.60
CA PRO A 82 12.13 5.14 2.56
C PRO A 82 11.21 4.57 1.48
N ARG A 83 11.48 4.87 0.20
CA ARG A 83 10.61 4.49 -0.94
C ARG A 83 10.23 3.01 -0.96
N GLY A 84 11.16 2.12 -0.62
CA GLY A 84 10.89 0.69 -0.53
C GLY A 84 9.83 0.34 0.52
N LYS A 85 9.90 0.95 1.72
CA LYS A 85 8.91 0.74 2.78
C LYS A 85 7.56 1.32 2.41
N VAL A 86 7.54 2.49 1.77
CA VAL A 86 6.30 3.12 1.28
C VAL A 86 5.67 2.27 0.18
N LEU A 87 6.46 1.73 -0.74
CA LEU A 87 5.94 0.81 -1.76
C LEU A 87 5.35 -0.46 -1.14
N VAL A 88 5.99 -1.05 -0.14
CA VAL A 88 5.45 -2.24 0.55
C VAL A 88 4.19 -1.90 1.37
N HIS A 89 4.12 -0.70 1.95
CA HIS A 89 2.93 -0.18 2.61
C HIS A 89 1.75 -0.07 1.62
N GLU A 90 1.93 0.61 0.48
CA GLU A 90 0.90 0.68 -0.55
C GLU A 90 0.58 -0.69 -1.17
N TRP A 91 1.57 -1.56 -1.34
CA TRP A 91 1.34 -2.92 -1.81
C TRP A 91 0.49 -3.73 -0.82
N GLY A 92 0.64 -3.49 0.48
CA GLY A 92 -0.20 -4.10 1.50
C GLY A 92 -1.67 -3.70 1.38
N HIS A 93 -1.94 -2.41 1.14
CA HIS A 93 -3.28 -1.92 0.81
C HIS A 93 -3.79 -2.55 -0.49
N TYR A 94 -2.95 -2.54 -1.53
CA TYR A 94 -3.32 -2.95 -2.87
C TYR A 94 -3.59 -4.43 -2.98
N ARG A 95 -2.65 -5.29 -2.58
CA ARG A 95 -2.77 -6.72 -2.83
C ARG A 95 -3.62 -7.43 -1.80
N PHE A 96 -3.48 -7.06 -0.53
CA PHE A 96 -4.08 -7.76 0.60
C PHE A 96 -5.25 -7.01 1.24
N GLY A 97 -5.57 -5.80 0.78
CA GLY A 97 -6.66 -5.01 1.35
C GLY A 97 -6.42 -4.63 2.81
N LEU A 98 -5.17 -4.40 3.21
CA LEU A 98 -4.84 -3.93 4.56
C LEU A 98 -5.31 -2.49 4.77
N TYR A 99 -5.35 -2.03 6.02
CA TYR A 99 -5.63 -0.65 6.39
C TYR A 99 -4.59 -0.12 7.37
N ASP A 100 -4.54 1.20 7.48
CA ASP A 100 -3.66 1.90 8.40
C ASP A 100 -3.93 1.52 9.86
N GLU A 101 -2.84 1.31 10.59
CA GLU A 101 -2.81 0.98 12.02
C GLU A 101 -2.46 2.21 12.87
N TYR A 102 -2.44 3.40 12.28
CA TYR A 102 -2.30 4.69 12.97
C TYR A 102 -3.64 5.46 13.00
N PRO A 103 -3.82 6.38 13.96
CA PRO A 103 -5.07 7.11 14.09
C PRO A 103 -5.28 8.11 12.93
N LEU A 104 -6.48 8.06 12.32
CA LEU A 104 -6.89 8.97 11.25
C LEU A 104 -7.66 10.20 11.75
N SER A 105 -8.18 10.14 12.98
CA SER A 105 -8.94 11.23 13.57
C SER A 105 -8.49 11.53 15.01
N ASP A 106 -8.85 12.71 15.51
CA ASP A 106 -8.44 13.17 16.84
C ASP A 106 -8.94 12.25 17.96
N LYS A 107 -10.15 11.69 17.81
CA LYS A 107 -10.78 10.79 18.79
C LYS A 107 -10.13 9.40 18.85
N ASP A 108 -9.42 9.01 17.79
CA ASP A 108 -8.83 7.68 17.69
C ASP A 108 -7.38 7.67 18.18
N ARG A 109 -6.83 8.79 18.67
CA ARG A 109 -5.43 8.89 19.09
C ARG A 109 -5.12 8.13 20.38
N PHE A 110 -6.10 8.10 21.28
CA PHE A 110 -5.99 7.48 22.59
C PHE A 110 -7.27 6.74 22.90
N TYR A 111 -7.16 5.67 23.66
CA TYR A 111 -8.29 4.88 24.10
C TYR A 111 -8.03 4.35 25.52
N ILE A 112 -9.09 3.92 26.20
CA ILE A 112 -8.97 3.23 27.49
C ILE A 112 -8.96 1.74 27.19
N SER A 113 -7.89 1.04 27.54
CA SER A 113 -7.77 -0.40 27.37
C SER A 113 -8.74 -1.16 28.26
N SER A 114 -8.94 -2.45 27.98
CA SER A 114 -9.75 -3.36 28.82
C SER A 114 -9.27 -3.41 30.27
N TYR A 115 -8.01 -3.09 30.53
CA TYR A 115 -7.41 -3.00 31.87
C TYR A 115 -7.58 -1.64 32.55
N GLY A 116 -8.22 -0.66 31.88
CA GLY A 116 -8.45 0.68 32.42
C GLY A 116 -7.28 1.65 32.25
N PHE A 117 -6.27 1.31 31.45
CA PHE A 117 -5.14 2.20 31.18
C PHE A 117 -5.40 3.05 29.94
N ILE A 118 -4.98 4.31 29.96
CA ILE A 118 -4.97 5.18 28.79
C ILE A 118 -3.81 4.76 27.89
N GLU A 119 -4.12 4.34 26.67
CA GLU A 119 -3.16 3.88 25.69
C GLU A 119 -3.18 4.78 24.45
N ALA A 120 -2.00 4.99 23.86
CA ALA A 120 -1.90 5.59 22.55
C ALA A 120 -2.23 4.56 21.46
N THR A 121 -2.88 5.00 20.39
CA THR A 121 -3.16 4.13 19.24
C THR A 121 -1.87 3.83 18.48
N ARG A 122 -1.49 2.56 18.53
CA ARG A 122 -0.29 2.00 17.92
C ARG A 122 -0.52 0.52 17.64
N CYS A 123 0.17 0.01 16.63
CA CYS A 123 -0.01 -1.38 16.24
C CYS A 123 0.48 -2.38 17.29
N SER A 124 1.61 -2.12 17.94
CA SER A 124 2.12 -2.95 19.05
C SER A 124 2.33 -2.08 20.28
N LEU A 125 1.97 -2.60 21.45
CA LEU A 125 2.19 -1.93 22.73
C LEU A 125 3.67 -1.81 23.10
N GLU A 126 4.54 -2.62 22.48
CA GLU A 126 6.01 -2.59 22.64
C GLU A 126 6.65 -1.38 21.95
N ILE A 127 5.92 -0.64 21.12
CA ILE A 127 6.42 0.60 20.53
C ILE A 127 6.51 1.65 21.63
N ASP A 128 7.70 1.89 22.15
CA ASP A 128 7.94 2.95 23.15
C ASP A 128 7.85 4.36 22.53
N GLY A 129 7.49 5.34 23.34
CA GLY A 129 7.31 6.71 22.90
C GLY A 129 7.06 7.68 24.03
N GLU A 130 6.94 8.95 23.68
CA GLU A 130 6.63 10.02 24.63
C GLU A 130 5.36 10.76 24.22
N LEU A 131 4.57 11.11 25.23
CA LEU A 131 3.44 12.02 25.05
C LEU A 131 3.94 13.47 25.04
N TYR A 132 3.37 14.28 24.16
CA TYR A 132 3.62 15.71 24.12
C TYR A 132 2.40 16.46 23.60
N ASN A 133 2.23 17.70 24.02
CA ASN A 133 1.22 18.59 23.47
C ASN A 133 1.73 19.21 22.15
N SER A 134 1.03 19.00 21.04
CA SER A 134 1.47 19.47 19.72
C SER A 134 1.34 20.98 19.51
N GLU A 135 0.56 21.68 20.32
CA GLU A 135 0.35 23.13 20.23
C GLU A 135 1.39 23.90 21.05
N THR A 136 1.74 23.41 22.24
CA THR A 136 2.72 24.06 23.14
C THR A 136 4.13 23.47 23.04
N GLY A 137 4.27 22.23 22.58
CA GLY A 137 5.53 21.50 22.56
C GLY A 137 5.95 20.93 23.93
N ASN A 138 5.13 21.11 24.97
CA ASN A 138 5.42 20.62 26.32
C ASN A 138 5.42 19.09 26.37
N LYS A 139 6.30 18.52 27.20
CA LYS A 139 6.34 17.08 27.48
C LYS A 139 5.15 16.69 28.36
N GLY A 140 4.55 15.54 28.05
CA GLY A 140 3.32 15.07 28.68
C GLY A 140 2.08 15.71 28.09
N CYS A 141 0.92 15.31 28.60
CA CYS A 141 -0.37 15.83 28.22
C CYS A 141 -1.27 15.91 29.44
N GLU A 142 -2.17 16.89 29.46
CA GLU A 142 -3.22 16.95 30.46
C GLU A 142 -4.35 15.97 30.13
N ILE A 143 -5.00 15.44 31.16
CA ILE A 143 -6.18 14.57 31.01
C ILE A 143 -7.44 15.43 31.15
N VAL A 144 -8.26 15.43 30.12
CA VAL A 144 -9.53 16.15 30.03
C VAL A 144 -10.62 15.13 29.73
N ASP A 145 -11.65 15.06 30.58
CA ASP A 145 -12.77 14.13 30.44
C ASP A 145 -12.36 12.64 30.31
N GLY A 146 -11.30 12.25 31.02
CA GLY A 146 -10.83 10.85 31.10
C GLY A 146 -9.90 10.40 29.98
N LEU A 147 -9.62 11.26 28.99
CA LEU A 147 -8.62 11.01 27.95
C LEU A 147 -7.62 12.17 27.85
N PRO A 148 -6.48 11.98 27.19
CA PRO A 148 -5.56 13.08 26.93
C PRO A 148 -6.22 14.19 26.10
N GLU A 149 -5.86 15.43 26.39
CA GLU A 149 -6.33 16.61 25.68
C GLU A 149 -6.19 16.48 24.15
N ARG A 150 -7.02 17.19 23.39
CA ARG A 150 -7.07 17.09 21.92
C ARG A 150 -5.73 17.35 21.23
N ALA A 151 -4.92 18.25 21.80
CA ALA A 151 -3.58 18.58 21.32
C ALA A 151 -2.53 17.51 21.64
N CYS A 152 -2.85 16.51 22.48
CA CYS A 152 -1.92 15.46 22.85
C CYS A 152 -1.55 14.58 21.65
N ARG A 153 -0.27 14.24 21.52
CA ARG A 153 0.26 13.34 20.51
C ARG A 153 1.21 12.34 21.16
N PHE A 154 1.23 11.13 20.62
CA PHE A 154 2.23 10.14 20.92
C PHE A 154 3.34 10.20 19.87
N ARG A 155 4.58 10.42 20.32
CA ARG A 155 5.78 10.34 19.48
C ARG A 155 6.49 9.02 19.76
N ALA A 156 6.35 8.07 18.84
CA ALA A 156 7.14 6.84 18.89
C ALA A 156 8.64 7.17 18.85
N LYS A 157 9.42 6.54 19.72
CA LYS A 157 10.89 6.64 19.68
C LYS A 157 11.40 5.86 18.48
N SER A 158 12.39 6.41 17.80
CA SER A 158 13.11 5.69 16.74
C SER A 158 14.26 4.93 17.38
N GLU A 159 14.10 3.61 17.55
CA GLU A 159 15.11 2.73 18.14
C GLU A 159 15.69 1.81 17.08
N LYS A 160 16.91 2.06 16.61
CA LYS A 160 17.55 1.30 15.52
C LYS A 160 17.66 -0.23 15.73
N LYS A 161 17.34 -0.75 16.91
CA LYS A 161 17.54 -2.15 17.30
C LYS A 161 16.26 -2.98 17.41
N SER A 162 15.06 -2.40 17.34
CA SER A 162 13.82 -3.13 17.56
C SER A 162 12.83 -3.04 16.39
N ASN A 163 12.36 -4.17 15.88
CA ASN A 163 11.36 -4.18 14.79
C ASN A 163 9.92 -3.98 15.31
N TYR A 164 9.74 -3.36 16.49
CA TYR A 164 8.43 -3.26 17.12
C TYR A 164 7.53 -2.33 16.31
N GLY A 165 6.43 -2.88 15.81
CA GLY A 165 5.41 -2.17 15.03
C GLY A 165 5.14 -2.79 13.67
N SER A 166 4.58 -1.97 12.79
CA SER A 166 4.07 -2.41 11.51
C SER A 166 4.29 -1.36 10.44
N LEU A 167 4.59 -1.80 9.22
CA LEU A 167 4.61 -0.95 8.04
C LEU A 167 3.26 -0.25 7.83
N MET A 168 2.14 -0.81 8.32
CA MET A 168 0.82 -0.16 8.32
C MET A 168 0.64 0.91 9.41
N TYR A 169 1.58 1.03 10.37
CA TYR A 169 1.54 2.04 11.43
C TYR A 169 2.41 3.26 11.12
N LYS A 170 3.71 3.06 10.91
CA LYS A 170 4.68 4.15 10.69
C LYS A 170 5.87 3.67 9.86
N GLN A 171 5.66 3.44 8.57
CA GLN A 171 6.68 3.04 7.60
C GLN A 171 7.90 3.98 7.53
N ASN A 172 7.77 5.22 7.99
CA ASN A 172 8.85 6.20 8.06
C ASN A 172 9.85 5.95 9.20
N LEU A 173 9.48 5.17 10.21
CA LEU A 173 10.38 4.82 11.31
C LEU A 173 11.42 3.80 10.83
N GLU A 174 12.70 4.08 11.05
CA GLU A 174 13.80 3.24 10.56
C GLU A 174 13.70 1.80 11.05
N GLN A 175 13.26 1.62 12.30
CA GLN A 175 13.22 0.32 12.94
C GLN A 175 12.07 -0.58 12.48
N ILE A 176 11.00 -0.01 11.91
CA ILE A 176 9.84 -0.78 11.46
C ILE A 176 10.15 -1.38 10.08
N THR A 177 10.31 -2.71 10.03
CA THR A 177 10.63 -3.45 8.80
C THR A 177 9.59 -4.51 8.44
N GLU A 178 8.66 -4.80 9.34
CA GLU A 178 7.71 -5.90 9.25
C GLU A 178 6.27 -5.40 9.45
N PHE A 179 5.30 -6.30 9.28
CA PHE A 179 3.90 -6.09 9.67
C PHE A 179 3.64 -6.64 11.07
N CYS A 180 2.64 -6.10 11.77
CA CYS A 180 2.22 -6.69 13.03
C CYS A 180 1.60 -8.08 12.84
N THR A 181 1.85 -8.92 13.83
CA THR A 181 1.47 -10.33 13.87
C THR A 181 0.58 -10.62 15.07
N ASP A 182 -0.13 -11.73 15.04
CA ASP A 182 -0.87 -12.33 16.15
C ASP A 182 -0.01 -13.27 17.03
N ASP A 183 1.26 -13.47 16.65
CA ASP A 183 2.21 -14.26 17.43
C ASP A 183 2.61 -13.52 18.73
N SER A 184 2.05 -13.97 19.85
CA SER A 184 2.31 -13.44 21.19
C SER A 184 3.78 -13.49 21.66
N THR A 185 4.64 -14.24 20.98
CA THR A 185 6.07 -14.30 21.31
C THR A 185 6.89 -13.18 20.65
N LYS A 186 6.28 -12.40 19.75
CA LYS A 186 6.95 -11.33 19.00
C LYS A 186 6.60 -9.97 19.59
N GLY A 187 7.57 -9.06 19.63
CA GLY A 187 7.32 -7.66 19.97
C GLY A 187 6.52 -6.88 18.90
N THR A 188 6.18 -7.53 17.77
CA THR A 188 5.24 -7.04 16.76
C THR A 188 3.81 -7.53 16.99
N LEU A 189 3.50 -8.04 18.20
CA LEU A 189 2.15 -8.45 18.56
C LEU A 189 1.14 -7.31 18.33
N HIS A 190 0.10 -7.64 17.58
CA HIS A 190 -0.95 -6.72 17.17
C HIS A 190 -1.87 -6.36 18.32
N ASN A 191 -2.09 -5.06 18.48
CA ASN A 191 -2.96 -4.47 19.46
C ASN A 191 -4.40 -4.41 18.92
N ARG A 192 -5.17 -5.44 19.24
CA ARG A 192 -6.57 -5.60 18.79
C ARG A 192 -7.54 -4.59 19.43
N GLU A 193 -7.14 -3.95 20.52
CA GLU A 193 -7.99 -2.97 21.23
C GLU A 193 -7.87 -1.56 20.63
N ALA A 194 -6.79 -1.27 19.90
CA ALA A 194 -6.56 0.05 19.34
C ALA A 194 -7.68 0.43 18.33
N PRO A 195 -8.21 1.67 18.37
CA PRO A 195 -9.24 2.14 17.44
C PRO A 195 -8.64 2.48 16.06
N THR A 196 -8.02 1.50 15.40
CA THR A 196 -7.44 1.64 14.06
C THR A 196 -8.43 1.26 12.98
N ARG A 197 -8.19 1.74 11.76
CA ARG A 197 -8.99 1.34 10.60
C ARG A 197 -8.80 -0.15 10.28
N GLN A 198 -7.59 -0.68 10.45
CA GLN A 198 -7.32 -2.11 10.38
C GLN A 198 -8.22 -2.91 11.32
N ASN A 199 -8.32 -2.53 12.61
CA ASN A 199 -9.17 -3.27 13.54
C ASN A 199 -10.66 -3.16 13.19
N LEU A 200 -11.10 -1.98 12.74
CA LEU A 200 -12.49 -1.75 12.36
C LEU A 200 -12.91 -2.58 11.13
N GLU A 201 -12.10 -2.53 10.07
CA GLU A 201 -12.46 -3.10 8.76
C GLU A 201 -12.08 -4.59 8.64
N CYS A 202 -11.08 -5.04 9.41
CA CYS A 202 -10.58 -6.42 9.40
C CYS A 202 -10.99 -7.23 10.64
N ASN A 203 -12.02 -6.81 11.38
CA ASN A 203 -12.52 -7.50 12.59
C ASN A 203 -11.42 -7.77 13.64
N GLY A 204 -10.53 -6.79 13.85
CA GLY A 204 -9.44 -6.89 14.83
C GLY A 204 -8.25 -7.76 14.40
N LYS A 205 -8.21 -8.28 13.17
CA LYS A 205 -7.09 -9.08 12.67
C LYS A 205 -5.86 -8.22 12.40
N SER A 206 -4.68 -8.75 12.71
CA SER A 206 -3.42 -8.12 12.35
C SER A 206 -3.21 -8.11 10.84
N ALA A 207 -2.35 -7.22 10.36
CA ALA A 207 -1.92 -7.22 8.97
C ALA A 207 -1.37 -8.59 8.53
N TRP A 208 -0.57 -9.25 9.37
CA TRP A 208 -0.01 -10.57 9.05
C TRP A 208 -1.06 -11.70 9.06
N GLU A 209 -2.08 -11.64 9.92
CA GLU A 209 -3.21 -12.59 9.87
C GLU A 209 -3.92 -12.52 8.52
N VAL A 210 -4.25 -11.31 8.06
CA VAL A 210 -4.92 -11.10 6.77
C VAL A 210 -4.06 -11.61 5.61
N ILE A 211 -2.75 -11.33 5.63
CA ILE A 211 -1.82 -11.82 4.60
C ILE A 211 -1.78 -13.36 4.57
N ARG A 212 -1.71 -14.03 5.72
CA ARG A 212 -1.64 -15.51 5.76
C ARG A 212 -2.93 -16.19 5.32
N GLU A 213 -4.06 -15.52 5.46
CA GLU A 213 -5.35 -16.01 4.98
C GLU A 213 -5.55 -15.81 3.46
N HIS A 214 -4.73 -14.95 2.83
CA HIS A 214 -4.82 -14.64 1.41
C HIS A 214 -4.29 -15.80 0.54
N GLU A 215 -4.88 -15.97 -0.65
CA GLU A 215 -4.54 -17.06 -1.56
C GLU A 215 -3.09 -17.02 -2.03
N ASP A 216 -2.50 -15.84 -2.20
CA ASP A 216 -1.07 -15.71 -2.52
C ASP A 216 -0.18 -16.36 -1.48
N TYR A 217 -0.55 -16.27 -0.20
CA TYR A 217 0.22 -16.91 0.86
C TYR A 217 0.03 -18.42 0.82
N LYS A 218 -1.22 -18.89 0.81
CA LYS A 218 -1.54 -20.33 0.79
C LYS A 218 -0.94 -21.06 -0.41
N ASN A 219 -0.87 -20.39 -1.55
CA ASN A 219 -0.37 -20.96 -2.80
C ASN A 219 1.13 -20.64 -3.04
N SER A 220 1.79 -19.93 -2.13
CA SER A 220 3.21 -19.61 -2.30
C SER A 220 4.12 -20.80 -2.01
N ASP A 221 5.21 -20.90 -2.77
CA ASP A 221 6.25 -21.90 -2.54
C ASP A 221 7.05 -21.55 -1.27
N THR A 222 7.47 -22.58 -0.54
CA THR A 222 8.30 -22.47 0.66
C THR A 222 9.80 -22.54 0.36
N ALA A 223 10.18 -22.78 -0.90
CA ALA A 223 11.56 -22.83 -1.34
C ALA A 223 12.34 -21.57 -0.97
N ALA A 224 13.58 -21.76 -0.52
CA ALA A 224 14.50 -20.66 -0.30
C ALA A 224 14.92 -20.05 -1.65
N ILE A 225 14.83 -18.73 -1.76
CA ILE A 225 15.16 -17.99 -2.97
C ILE A 225 16.37 -17.12 -2.64
N ASP A 226 17.48 -17.40 -3.32
CA ASP A 226 18.76 -16.73 -3.05
C ASP A 226 18.83 -15.32 -3.65
N ASP A 227 18.09 -15.05 -4.73
CA ASP A 227 18.06 -13.75 -5.40
C ASP A 227 16.63 -13.22 -5.51
N THR A 228 16.35 -12.14 -4.78
CA THR A 228 15.07 -11.43 -4.77
C THR A 228 15.10 -10.15 -5.62
N THR A 229 16.12 -9.96 -6.46
CA THR A 229 16.25 -8.77 -7.31
C THR A 229 15.19 -8.80 -8.42
N PRO A 230 14.29 -7.81 -8.49
CA PRO A 230 13.26 -7.78 -9.53
C PRO A 230 13.88 -7.56 -10.91
N LYS A 231 13.41 -8.32 -11.90
CA LYS A 231 13.70 -8.05 -13.31
C LYS A 231 12.85 -6.88 -13.77
N ILE A 232 13.48 -5.79 -14.24
CA ILE A 232 12.75 -4.62 -14.73
C ILE A 232 12.77 -4.63 -16.26
N ARG A 233 11.59 -4.62 -16.87
CA ARG A 233 11.41 -4.49 -18.32
C ARG A 233 10.68 -3.21 -18.65
N PHE A 234 11.12 -2.56 -19.72
CA PHE A 234 10.44 -1.38 -20.25
C PHE A 234 9.75 -1.76 -21.56
N VAL A 235 8.46 -1.45 -21.67
CA VAL A 235 7.66 -1.75 -22.86
C VAL A 235 7.03 -0.47 -23.40
N ARG A 236 6.74 -0.44 -24.69
CA ARG A 236 6.08 0.69 -25.35
C ARG A 236 5.00 0.21 -26.29
N GLU A 237 3.91 0.97 -26.38
CA GLU A 237 2.87 0.70 -27.37
C GLU A 237 3.45 0.74 -28.79
N LYS A 238 3.07 -0.26 -29.59
CA LYS A 238 3.55 -0.41 -30.96
C LYS A 238 3.21 0.83 -31.77
N TYR A 239 4.18 1.31 -32.56
CA TYR A 239 3.96 2.40 -33.51
C TYR A 239 2.88 2.05 -34.56
N HIS A 240 2.66 0.75 -34.79
CA HIS A 240 1.56 0.22 -35.60
C HIS A 240 0.75 -0.84 -34.81
N PRO A 241 -0.47 -0.51 -34.35
CA PRO A 241 -1.30 -1.49 -33.64
C PRO A 241 -1.68 -2.64 -34.59
N LYS A 242 -1.56 -3.88 -34.10
CA LYS A 242 -2.10 -5.05 -34.81
C LYS A 242 -3.60 -5.12 -34.51
N ILE A 243 -4.43 -4.69 -35.45
CA ILE A 243 -5.90 -4.78 -35.34
C ILE A 243 -6.31 -6.19 -35.79
N VAL A 244 -6.92 -6.95 -34.89
CA VAL A 244 -7.52 -8.26 -35.21
C VAL A 244 -9.04 -8.08 -35.17
N LEU A 245 -9.68 -8.24 -36.32
CA LEU A 245 -11.13 -8.20 -36.44
C LEU A 245 -11.67 -9.63 -36.31
N VAL A 246 -12.46 -9.89 -35.26
CA VAL A 246 -13.17 -11.17 -35.10
C VAL A 246 -14.60 -10.97 -35.55
N LEU A 247 -15.00 -11.70 -36.59
CA LEU A 247 -16.31 -11.59 -37.22
C LEU A 247 -17.14 -12.84 -36.94
N ASP A 248 -18.39 -12.64 -36.52
CA ASP A 248 -19.36 -13.72 -36.46
C ASP A 248 -19.71 -14.18 -37.88
N VAL A 249 -19.62 -15.49 -38.10
CA VAL A 249 -19.98 -16.16 -39.36
C VAL A 249 -21.18 -17.10 -39.19
N SER A 250 -21.95 -16.96 -38.10
CA SER A 250 -23.19 -17.69 -37.88
C SER A 250 -24.25 -17.42 -38.96
N GLU A 251 -25.24 -18.31 -39.08
CA GLU A 251 -26.23 -18.28 -40.17
C GLU A 251 -27.07 -16.99 -40.18
N SER A 252 -27.30 -16.37 -39.02
CA SER A 252 -27.99 -15.09 -38.87
C SER A 252 -27.32 -13.91 -39.61
N MET A 253 -26.03 -14.04 -39.93
CA MET A 253 -25.27 -13.06 -40.72
C MET A 253 -25.53 -13.16 -42.23
N ASN A 254 -26.31 -14.15 -42.69
CA ASN A 254 -26.78 -14.25 -44.09
C ASN A 254 -28.01 -13.38 -44.37
N GLU A 255 -28.73 -12.95 -43.34
CA GLU A 255 -29.87 -12.04 -43.51
C GLU A 255 -29.40 -10.66 -43.97
N ASP A 256 -30.20 -10.02 -44.84
CA ASP A 256 -30.01 -8.65 -45.34
C ASP A 256 -28.62 -8.34 -45.94
N ARG A 257 -27.91 -9.37 -46.40
CA ARG A 257 -26.55 -9.25 -46.97
C ARG A 257 -25.57 -8.57 -45.99
N LYS A 258 -25.78 -8.71 -44.68
CA LYS A 258 -24.92 -8.12 -43.63
C LYS A 258 -23.45 -8.48 -43.85
N ARG A 259 -23.15 -9.74 -44.19
CA ARG A 259 -21.80 -10.19 -44.60
C ARG A 259 -21.20 -9.43 -45.78
N ILE A 260 -21.98 -9.15 -46.83
CA ILE A 260 -21.47 -8.50 -48.05
C ILE A 260 -21.18 -7.02 -47.79
N LYS A 261 -22.01 -6.36 -46.98
CA LYS A 261 -21.83 -4.94 -46.61
C LYS A 261 -20.63 -4.69 -45.70
N LEU A 262 -20.11 -5.72 -45.03
CA LEU A 262 -18.99 -5.63 -44.08
C LEU A 262 -17.61 -5.87 -44.73
N VAL A 263 -17.59 -6.43 -45.94
CA VAL A 263 -16.35 -6.76 -46.69
C VAL A 263 -15.99 -5.67 -47.72
N GLN A 264 -16.90 -4.72 -47.98
CA GLN A 264 -16.68 -3.52 -48.80
C GLN A 264 -16.26 -2.34 -47.93
#